data_AF-A0A2T0YIU0-F1
#
_entry.id   AF-A0A2T0YIU0-F1
#
_cell.length_a   1.000
_cell.length_b   1.000
_cell.length_c   1.000
_cell.angle_alpha   90.00
_cell.angle_beta   90.00
_cell.angle_gamma   90.00
#
_symmetry.space_group_name_H-M   'P 1'
#
loop_
_entity.id
_entity.type
_entity.pdbx_description
1 polymer ?
#
loop_
_entity_poly.entity_id
_entity_poly.type
_entity_poly.pdbx_seq_one_letter_code
_entity_poly.pdbx_strand_id
1 'polypeptide(L)'
;MRLSAEALAPLLHGALEHEVTSRGLLPWRLPAAARRQTTDPGVARVAAEPSGVHLDFRTEATDIVLLTHPTRELTGDEAVDAAVYDVVVDGELYAQLRAPVQGVGTTRRGDPITGEVASTGGADARIELLPLPPGTHDVQIWLPHEERTELIGLETDAELSPSVAAGKTRWLHHGSSISHGFAVSHPTGT
;
A
#
# COMPACT_ATOMS: atom_id res chain seq x y z
N MET A 1 13.33 16.09 5.38
CA MET A 1 14.00 14.77 5.42
C MET A 1 13.37 13.84 4.39
N ARG A 2 14.14 12.93 3.80
CA ARG A 2 13.63 11.88 2.90
C ARG A 2 14.09 10.52 3.41
N LEU A 3 13.15 9.62 3.67
CA LEU A 3 13.39 8.23 4.00
C LEU A 3 13.41 7.40 2.72
N SER A 4 14.40 6.51 2.57
CA SER A 4 14.42 5.49 1.51
C SER A 4 13.38 4.40 1.76
N ALA A 5 13.13 3.58 0.75
CA ALA A 5 12.28 2.40 0.86
C ALA A 5 12.68 1.47 2.02
N GLU A 6 13.97 1.19 2.20
CA GLU A 6 14.46 0.32 3.28
C GLU A 6 14.22 0.91 4.67
N ALA A 7 14.30 2.24 4.79
CA ALA A 7 14.03 2.94 6.04
C ALA A 7 12.55 2.89 6.45
N LEU A 8 11.65 2.53 5.53
CA LEU A 8 10.23 2.33 5.83
C LEU A 8 9.92 0.95 6.42
N ALA A 9 10.81 -0.03 6.28
CA ALA A 9 10.54 -1.40 6.73
C ALA A 9 10.18 -1.51 8.23
N PRO A 10 10.80 -0.76 9.16
CA PRO A 10 10.40 -0.76 10.57
C PRO A 10 9.04 -0.13 10.85
N LEU A 11 8.51 0.66 9.91
CA LEU A 11 7.22 1.33 10.00
C LEU A 11 6.09 0.50 9.37
N LEU A 12 6.41 -0.63 8.73
CA LEU A 12 5.46 -1.41 7.95
C LEU A 12 4.72 -2.44 8.82
N HIS A 13 3.39 -2.34 8.85
CA HIS A 13 2.50 -3.23 9.59
C HIS A 13 1.52 -3.95 8.65
N GLY A 14 1.03 -5.12 9.07
CA GLY A 14 0.09 -5.94 8.30
C GLY A 14 0.72 -6.81 7.20
N ALA A 15 1.99 -6.57 6.85
CA ALA A 15 2.77 -7.46 5.99
C ALA A 15 3.46 -8.58 6.79
N LEU A 16 3.54 -9.79 6.23
CA LEU A 16 4.30 -10.90 6.82
C LEU A 16 5.78 -10.84 6.44
N GLU A 17 6.06 -10.37 5.23
CA GLU A 17 7.39 -10.16 4.69
C GLU A 17 7.38 -8.88 3.85
N HIS A 18 8.57 -8.38 3.53
CA HIS A 18 8.75 -7.36 2.51
C HIS A 18 9.92 -7.73 1.61
N GLU A 19 9.88 -7.26 0.37
CA GLU A 19 10.93 -7.43 -0.62
C GLU A 19 11.47 -6.07 -1.03
N VAL A 20 12.79 -5.92 -1.01
CA VAL A 20 13.45 -4.75 -1.62
C VAL A 20 13.60 -5.03 -3.11
N THR A 21 12.87 -4.29 -3.93
CA THR A 21 12.92 -4.37 -5.38
C THR A 21 13.87 -3.30 -5.93
N SER A 22 14.07 -3.28 -7.26
CA SER A 22 14.81 -2.18 -7.89
C SER A 22 14.12 -0.83 -7.79
N ARG A 23 12.85 -0.79 -7.36
CA ARG A 23 12.04 0.42 -7.29
C ARG A 23 11.75 0.85 -5.85
N GLY A 24 11.50 -0.09 -4.94
CA GLY A 24 11.18 0.22 -3.56
C GLY A 24 10.88 -1.02 -2.73
N LEU A 25 10.11 -0.84 -1.67
CA LEU A 25 9.72 -1.89 -0.74
C LEU A 25 8.35 -2.46 -1.12
N LEU A 26 8.29 -3.74 -1.47
CA LEU A 26 7.05 -4.45 -1.77
C LEU A 26 6.59 -5.24 -0.53
N PRO A 27 5.44 -4.91 0.09
CA PRO A 27 4.86 -5.74 1.14
C PRO A 27 4.31 -7.05 0.59
N TRP A 28 4.47 -8.13 1.35
CA TRP A 28 3.93 -9.46 1.07
C TRP A 28 3.07 -9.95 2.23
N ARG A 29 1.83 -10.38 1.94
CA ARG A 29 0.89 -10.93 2.92
C ARG A 29 0.91 -12.46 3.02
N LEU A 30 1.79 -13.12 2.27
CA LEU A 30 2.02 -14.56 2.31
C LEU A 30 3.53 -14.82 2.33
N PRO A 31 4.08 -15.70 3.19
CA PRO A 31 5.53 -15.92 3.26
C PRO A 31 6.13 -16.53 1.98
N ALA A 32 7.39 -16.25 1.69
CA ALA A 32 8.04 -16.68 0.45
C ALA A 32 8.05 -18.21 0.29
N ALA A 33 8.17 -18.94 1.40
CA ALA A 33 8.09 -20.40 1.40
C ALA A 33 6.72 -20.92 0.92
N ALA A 34 5.63 -20.24 1.27
CA ALA A 34 4.28 -20.59 0.83
C ALA A 34 4.04 -20.15 -0.63
N ARG A 35 4.53 -18.97 -1.03
CA ARG A 35 4.46 -18.50 -2.44
C ARG A 35 5.12 -19.47 -3.41
N ARG A 36 6.19 -20.17 -3.01
CA ARG A 36 6.87 -21.20 -3.83
C ARG A 36 6.15 -22.55 -3.92
N GLN A 37 5.15 -22.80 -3.09
CA GLN A 37 4.43 -24.09 -3.05
C GLN A 37 3.23 -24.12 -4.00
N THR A 38 2.85 -22.99 -4.59
CA THR A 38 1.75 -22.88 -5.53
C THR A 38 2.27 -22.62 -6.94
N THR A 39 1.62 -23.21 -7.92
CA THR A 39 1.83 -22.94 -9.35
C THR A 39 0.79 -21.95 -9.91
N ASP A 40 -0.19 -21.55 -9.10
CA ASP A 40 -1.20 -20.57 -9.50
C ASP A 40 -0.61 -19.15 -9.40
N PRO A 41 -0.40 -18.45 -10.53
CA PRO A 41 0.13 -17.08 -10.52
C PRO A 41 -0.79 -16.08 -9.81
N GLY A 42 -2.09 -16.38 -9.70
CA GLY A 42 -3.06 -15.54 -8.99
C GLY A 42 -2.76 -15.43 -7.50
N VAL A 43 -2.20 -16.46 -6.88
CA VAL A 43 -1.85 -16.42 -5.45
C VAL A 43 -0.74 -15.41 -5.18
N ALA A 44 0.31 -15.39 -6.00
CA ALA A 44 1.39 -14.43 -5.84
C ALA A 44 0.87 -12.99 -6.09
N ARG A 45 0.00 -12.80 -7.07
CA ARG A 45 -0.64 -11.49 -7.32
C ARG A 45 -1.41 -10.99 -6.09
N VAL A 46 -2.38 -11.76 -5.60
CA VAL A 46 -3.22 -11.37 -4.46
C VAL A 46 -2.39 -11.20 -3.17
N ALA A 47 -1.35 -12.01 -3.00
CA ALA A 47 -0.44 -11.89 -1.85
C ALA A 47 0.39 -10.58 -1.85
N ALA A 48 0.55 -9.93 -3.01
CA ALA A 48 1.26 -8.66 -3.16
C ALA A 48 0.32 -7.43 -3.08
N GLU A 49 -0.99 -7.63 -3.14
CA GLU A 49 -1.97 -6.55 -2.89
C GLU A 49 -2.02 -6.25 -1.39
N PRO A 50 -1.89 -4.99 -0.94
CA PRO A 50 -1.58 -4.66 0.44
C PRO A 50 -2.83 -4.49 1.33
N SER A 51 -3.85 -5.34 1.15
CA SER A 51 -5.05 -5.33 2.00
C SER A 51 -4.71 -5.52 3.48
N GLY A 52 -5.03 -4.51 4.30
CA GLY A 52 -4.71 -4.45 5.73
C GLY A 52 -3.28 -4.01 6.07
N VAL A 53 -2.45 -3.69 5.07
CA VAL A 53 -1.08 -3.20 5.25
C VAL A 53 -1.08 -1.69 5.37
N HIS A 54 -0.29 -1.16 6.30
CA HIS A 54 -0.15 0.26 6.52
C HIS A 54 1.25 0.62 7.02
N LEU A 55 1.65 1.87 6.83
CA LEU A 55 2.74 2.48 7.60
C LEU A 55 2.17 2.93 8.95
N ASP A 56 2.90 2.73 10.05
CA ASP A 56 2.53 3.17 11.41
C ASP A 56 3.72 3.86 12.08
N PHE A 57 3.60 5.15 12.35
CA PHE A 57 4.68 5.96 12.92
C PHE A 57 4.17 7.13 13.75
N ARG A 58 5.00 7.58 14.68
CA ARG A 58 4.79 8.77 15.50
C ARG A 58 5.69 9.90 15.03
N THR A 59 5.13 11.11 14.89
CA THR A 59 5.85 12.28 14.37
C THR A 59 5.25 13.62 14.81
N GLU A 60 6.05 14.69 14.72
CA GLU A 60 5.60 16.09 14.80
C GLU A 60 5.52 16.76 13.41
N ALA A 61 5.69 15.96 12.35
CA ALA A 61 5.70 16.45 10.98
C ALA A 61 4.39 17.12 10.61
N THR A 62 4.47 18.28 9.96
CA THR A 62 3.31 18.95 9.39
C THR A 62 3.20 18.72 7.89
N ASP A 63 4.33 18.44 7.23
CA ASP A 63 4.39 18.11 5.81
C ASP A 63 4.81 16.65 5.66
N ILE A 64 3.95 15.82 5.07
CA ILE A 64 4.24 14.41 4.79
C ILE A 64 3.86 14.11 3.35
N VAL A 65 4.80 13.54 2.60
CA VAL A 65 4.56 13.07 1.24
C VAL A 65 4.97 11.63 1.10
N LEU A 66 4.02 10.79 0.69
CA LEU A 66 4.23 9.39 0.37
C LEU A 66 4.58 9.24 -1.11
N LEU A 67 5.64 8.49 -1.41
CA LEU A 67 6.01 8.09 -2.75
C LEU A 67 5.72 6.60 -2.95
N THR A 68 4.90 6.27 -3.94
CA THR A 68 4.57 4.88 -4.26
C THR A 68 4.67 4.58 -5.75
N HIS A 69 4.80 3.30 -6.09
CA HIS A 69 4.59 2.81 -7.45
C HIS A 69 3.52 1.73 -7.44
N PRO A 70 2.29 2.07 -7.83
CA PRO A 70 1.21 1.13 -7.75
C PRO A 70 1.10 0.37 -9.09
N THR A 71 0.66 -0.89 -9.06
CA THR A 71 0.51 -1.76 -10.23
C THR A 71 -0.94 -2.22 -10.35
N ARG A 72 -1.59 -1.83 -11.43
CA ARG A 72 -3.00 -2.10 -11.74
C ARG A 72 -3.11 -3.29 -12.67
N GLU A 73 -3.99 -4.21 -12.34
CA GLU A 73 -4.33 -5.36 -13.17
C GLU A 73 -5.74 -5.12 -13.71
N LEU A 74 -5.87 -5.00 -15.03
CA LEU A 74 -7.11 -4.66 -15.73
C LEU A 74 -7.48 -5.73 -16.74
N THR A 75 -8.77 -5.90 -16.99
CA THR A 75 -9.27 -6.79 -18.05
C THR A 75 -9.95 -6.00 -19.14
N GLY A 76 -9.65 -6.29 -20.42
CA GLY A 76 -10.30 -5.63 -21.55
C GLY A 76 -10.09 -4.11 -21.53
N ASP A 77 -11.15 -3.31 -21.67
CA ASP A 77 -11.11 -1.83 -21.69
C ASP A 77 -11.66 -1.19 -20.40
N GLU A 78 -11.59 -1.90 -19.27
CA GLU A 78 -12.04 -1.40 -17.98
C GLU A 78 -11.40 -0.04 -17.64
N ALA A 79 -12.25 0.88 -17.20
CA ALA A 79 -11.83 2.14 -16.58
C ALA A 79 -11.38 1.86 -15.14
N VAL A 80 -10.46 2.67 -14.64
CA VAL A 80 -9.88 2.48 -13.31
C VAL A 80 -10.08 3.72 -12.48
N ASP A 81 -10.68 3.52 -11.32
CA ASP A 81 -10.71 4.56 -10.29
C ASP A 81 -9.38 4.61 -9.57
N ALA A 82 -9.02 5.81 -9.09
CA ALA A 82 -7.83 5.98 -8.27
C ALA A 82 -7.98 5.21 -6.96
N ALA A 83 -7.04 4.31 -6.67
CA ALA A 83 -7.01 3.56 -5.43
C ALA A 83 -6.87 4.50 -4.23
N VAL A 84 -7.56 4.16 -3.13
CA VAL A 84 -7.68 5.00 -1.94
C VAL A 84 -6.63 4.62 -0.91
N TYR A 85 -5.99 5.64 -0.35
CA TYR A 85 -5.15 5.56 0.83
C TYR A 85 -5.90 6.23 1.97
N ASP A 86 -6.12 5.53 3.08
CA ASP A 86 -6.69 6.15 4.27
C ASP A 86 -5.56 6.61 5.19
N VAL A 87 -5.67 7.85 5.67
CA VAL A 87 -4.78 8.42 6.68
C VAL A 87 -5.55 8.46 7.98
N VAL A 88 -5.06 7.74 8.97
CA VAL A 88 -5.61 7.71 10.32
C VAL A 88 -4.64 8.45 11.22
N VAL A 89 -5.15 9.39 12.01
CA VAL A 89 -4.38 10.20 12.96
C VAL A 89 -5.00 10.03 14.33
N ASP A 90 -4.19 9.59 15.30
CA ASP A 90 -4.61 9.33 16.68
C ASP A 90 -5.85 8.41 16.79
N GLY A 91 -5.97 7.47 15.85
CA GLY A 91 -7.05 6.47 15.80
C GLY A 91 -8.29 6.87 15.01
N GLU A 92 -8.36 8.10 14.49
CA GLU A 92 -9.50 8.62 13.73
C GLU A 92 -9.14 8.80 12.24
N LEU A 93 -10.08 8.50 11.34
CA LEU A 93 -9.90 8.76 9.91
C LEU A 93 -9.75 10.27 9.68
N TYR A 94 -8.57 10.67 9.27
CA TYR A 94 -8.18 12.07 9.08
C TYR A 94 -8.36 12.52 7.63
N ALA A 95 -7.95 11.69 6.68
CA ALA A 95 -8.05 12.00 5.25
C ALA A 95 -8.11 10.74 4.39
N GLN A 96 -8.67 10.90 3.19
CA GLN A 96 -8.61 9.91 2.12
C GLN A 96 -7.87 10.51 0.95
N LEU A 97 -6.78 9.86 0.55
CA LEU A 97 -5.91 10.32 -0.51
C LEU A 97 -6.01 9.39 -1.71
N ARG A 98 -5.67 9.92 -2.88
CA ARG A 98 -5.75 9.20 -4.15
C ARG A 98 -4.52 9.55 -4.98
N ALA A 99 -3.88 8.54 -5.55
CA ALA A 99 -2.86 8.75 -6.57
C ALA A 99 -3.52 9.07 -7.92
N PRO A 100 -2.92 9.91 -8.79
CA PRO A 100 -3.37 10.02 -10.17
C PRO A 100 -3.33 8.65 -10.87
N VAL A 101 -4.29 8.42 -11.78
CA VAL A 101 -4.35 7.16 -12.56
C VAL A 101 -3.55 7.28 -13.86
N GLN A 102 -3.75 8.36 -14.61
CA GLN A 102 -3.12 8.53 -15.92
C GLN A 102 -1.62 8.77 -15.80
N GLY A 103 -0.83 7.96 -16.51
CA GLY A 103 0.64 8.11 -16.58
C GLY A 103 1.39 7.77 -15.29
N VAL A 104 0.73 7.17 -14.29
CA VAL A 104 1.31 6.83 -12.98
C VAL A 104 1.22 5.33 -12.73
N GLY A 105 2.28 4.76 -12.17
CA GLY A 105 2.35 3.34 -11.84
C GLY A 105 2.51 2.45 -13.07
N THR A 106 2.36 1.15 -12.86
CA THR A 106 2.33 0.17 -13.94
C THR A 106 0.89 -0.28 -14.19
N THR A 107 0.47 -0.34 -15.45
CA THR A 107 -0.80 -0.93 -15.84
C THR A 107 -0.54 -2.21 -16.61
N ARG A 108 -1.06 -3.33 -16.12
CA ARG A 108 -1.06 -4.63 -16.79
C ARG A 108 -2.47 -4.91 -17.26
N ARG A 109 -2.67 -5.00 -18.57
CA ARG A 109 -3.98 -5.19 -19.21
C ARG A 109 -4.01 -6.57 -19.85
N GLY A 110 -4.89 -7.43 -19.32
CA GLY A 110 -5.17 -8.75 -19.86
C GLY A 110 -6.23 -8.69 -20.95
N ASP A 111 -5.97 -9.37 -22.07
CA ASP A 111 -6.96 -9.66 -23.10
C ASP A 111 -7.85 -10.82 -22.62
N PRO A 112 -9.17 -10.61 -22.46
CA PRO A 112 -10.08 -11.65 -21.95
C PRO A 112 -10.30 -12.81 -22.92
N ILE A 113 -9.92 -12.66 -24.19
CA ILE A 113 -10.08 -13.66 -25.25
C ILE A 113 -8.80 -14.48 -25.41
N THR A 114 -7.66 -13.80 -25.56
CA THR A 114 -6.37 -14.46 -25.86
C THR A 114 -5.59 -14.81 -24.60
N GLY A 115 -5.86 -14.13 -23.48
CA GLY A 115 -5.08 -14.25 -22.24
C GLY A 115 -3.73 -13.52 -22.28
N GLU A 116 -3.42 -12.82 -23.37
CA GLU A 116 -2.20 -12.02 -23.45
C GLU A 116 -2.25 -10.83 -22.47
N VAL A 117 -1.11 -10.47 -21.90
CA VAL A 117 -1.00 -9.34 -20.96
C VAL A 117 -0.04 -8.30 -21.50
N ALA A 118 -0.56 -7.11 -21.80
CA ALA A 118 0.23 -5.94 -22.15
C ALA A 118 0.59 -5.17 -20.88
N SER A 119 1.81 -4.63 -20.80
CA SER A 119 2.27 -3.81 -19.65
C SER A 119 2.68 -2.43 -20.11
N THR A 120 2.21 -1.39 -19.43
CA THR A 120 2.58 0.01 -19.65
C THR A 120 3.06 0.62 -18.34
N GLY A 121 4.29 1.12 -18.32
CA GLY A 121 4.86 1.80 -17.16
C GLY A 121 4.65 3.32 -17.21
N GLY A 122 4.52 3.92 -16.03
CA GLY A 122 4.39 5.35 -15.81
C GLY A 122 5.32 5.88 -14.72
N ALA A 123 5.10 7.13 -14.34
CA ALA A 123 5.82 7.78 -13.25
C ALA A 123 5.41 7.21 -11.89
N ASP A 124 6.24 7.46 -10.88
CA ASP A 124 5.89 7.15 -9.50
C ASP A 124 4.83 8.13 -8.98
N ALA A 125 3.94 7.64 -8.13
CA ALA A 125 2.92 8.46 -7.48
C ALA A 125 3.55 9.29 -6.36
N ARG A 126 3.15 10.56 -6.30
CA ARG A 126 3.42 11.47 -5.18
C ARG A 126 2.10 11.83 -4.52
N ILE A 127 1.96 11.49 -3.24
CA ILE A 127 0.71 11.64 -2.50
C ILE A 127 0.99 12.50 -1.28
N GLU A 128 0.48 13.73 -1.30
CA GLU A 128 0.70 14.71 -0.24
C GLU A 128 -0.43 14.60 0.78
N LEU A 129 -0.06 14.45 2.05
CA LEU A 129 -1.00 14.45 3.15
C LEU A 129 -1.47 15.88 3.43
N LEU A 130 -2.70 16.01 3.93
CA LEU A 130 -3.15 17.28 4.50
C LEU A 130 -2.26 17.63 5.71
N PRO A 131 -1.92 18.91 5.92
CA PRO A 131 -1.03 19.29 7.02
C PRO A 131 -1.58 18.87 8.38
N LEU A 132 -0.79 18.13 9.15
CA LEU A 132 -1.18 17.72 10.49
C LEU A 132 -1.28 18.94 11.42
N PRO A 133 -2.19 18.90 12.42
CA PRO A 133 -2.21 19.94 13.44
C PRO A 133 -0.88 19.94 14.22
N PRO A 134 -0.51 21.07 14.87
CA PRO A 134 0.70 21.12 15.66
C PRO A 134 0.65 20.13 16.83
N GLY A 135 1.72 19.34 17.00
CA GLY A 135 1.86 18.38 18.09
C GLY A 135 2.47 17.07 17.62
N THR A 136 2.65 16.14 18.57
CA THR A 136 3.08 14.78 18.24
C THR A 136 1.85 13.89 18.03
N HIS A 137 1.79 13.23 16.88
CA HIS A 137 0.67 12.38 16.47
C HIS A 137 1.10 10.96 16.16
N ASP A 138 0.24 9.99 16.44
CA ASP A 138 0.37 8.62 15.93
C ASP A 138 -0.37 8.54 14.59
N VAL A 139 0.37 8.29 13.51
CA VAL A 139 -0.11 8.35 12.12
C VAL A 139 -0.05 6.98 11.49
N GLN A 140 -1.16 6.57 10.87
CA GLN A 140 -1.21 5.40 10.01
C GLN A 140 -1.57 5.79 8.59
N ILE A 141 -0.84 5.26 7.61
CA ILE A 141 -1.17 5.41 6.19
C ILE A 141 -1.50 4.02 5.65
N TRP A 142 -2.78 3.73 5.50
CA TRP A 142 -3.31 2.47 5.00
C TRP A 142 -3.21 2.40 3.48
N LEU A 143 -2.63 1.31 2.98
CA LEU A 143 -2.40 1.12 1.56
C LEU A 143 -3.67 0.61 0.86
N PRO A 144 -3.81 0.82 -0.47
CA PRO A 144 -5.00 0.41 -1.18
C PRO A 144 -5.13 -1.11 -1.25
N HIS A 145 -6.33 -1.64 -0.97
CA HIS A 145 -6.52 -3.07 -0.74
C HIS A 145 -6.50 -3.94 -2.02
N GLU A 146 -6.68 -3.36 -3.20
CA GLU A 146 -6.78 -4.09 -4.49
C GLU A 146 -5.66 -3.75 -5.49
N GLU A 147 -4.70 -2.90 -5.10
CA GLU A 147 -3.61 -2.48 -6.00
C GLU A 147 -2.25 -2.80 -5.35
N ARG A 148 -1.48 -3.70 -5.99
CA ARG A 148 -0.09 -3.94 -5.60
C ARG A 148 0.64 -2.60 -5.52
N THR A 149 1.25 -2.30 -4.38
CA THR A 149 1.86 -0.98 -4.14
C THR A 149 3.28 -1.14 -3.63
N GLU A 150 4.27 -0.69 -4.42
CA GLU A 150 5.65 -0.56 -3.95
C GLU A 150 5.83 0.78 -3.23
N LEU A 151 6.42 0.76 -2.04
CA LEU A 151 6.73 1.95 -1.26
C LEU A 151 8.13 2.44 -1.63
N ILE A 152 8.24 3.63 -2.22
CA ILE A 152 9.52 4.16 -2.70
C ILE A 152 10.22 4.95 -1.61
N GLY A 153 9.44 5.67 -0.80
CA GLY A 153 9.98 6.50 0.25
C GLY A 153 8.93 7.44 0.83
N LEU A 154 9.36 8.21 1.83
CA LEU A 154 8.54 9.19 2.50
C LEU A 154 9.36 10.48 2.69
N GLU A 155 8.77 11.62 2.35
CA GLU A 155 9.36 12.93 2.57
C GLU A 155 8.61 13.63 3.70
N THR A 156 9.34 14.17 4.66
CA THR A 156 8.77 14.77 5.86
C THR A 156 9.62 15.91 6.39
N ASP A 157 9.01 16.91 7.01
CA ASP A 157 9.68 18.03 7.69
C ASP A 157 10.17 17.71 9.12
N ALA A 158 9.77 16.59 9.71
CA ALA A 158 10.23 16.13 11.04
C ALA A 158 10.68 14.66 11.06
N GLU A 159 11.19 14.20 12.19
CA GLU A 159 11.57 12.79 12.36
C GLU A 159 10.35 11.87 12.49
N LEU A 160 10.51 10.63 12.00
CA LEU A 160 9.54 9.56 12.19
C LEU A 160 10.10 8.54 13.17
N SER A 161 9.30 8.15 14.15
CA SER A 161 9.61 7.02 15.04
C SER A 161 8.60 5.91 14.82
N PRO A 162 9.01 4.62 14.79
CA PRO A 162 8.05 3.52 14.72
C PRO A 162 7.06 3.60 15.88
N SER A 163 5.77 3.43 15.60
CA SER A 163 4.77 3.38 16.66
C SER A 163 5.00 2.19 17.57
N VAL A 164 4.75 2.37 18.87
CA VAL A 164 4.96 1.31 19.86
C VAL A 164 3.85 0.26 19.70
N ALA A 165 4.12 -0.80 18.93
CA ALA A 165 3.23 -1.96 18.80
C ALA A 165 3.35 -2.96 19.97
N ALA A 166 4.17 -2.66 20.99
CA ALA A 166 4.46 -3.57 22.09
C ALA A 166 3.18 -3.99 22.82
N GLY A 167 2.90 -5.30 22.84
CA GLY A 167 1.77 -5.89 23.57
C GLY A 167 0.45 -6.02 22.78
N LYS A 168 0.39 -5.61 21.51
CA LYS A 168 -0.81 -5.84 20.68
C LYS A 168 -0.97 -7.32 20.31
N THR A 169 -2.17 -7.86 20.50
CA THR A 169 -2.52 -9.23 20.06
C THR A 169 -2.45 -9.30 18.54
N ARG A 170 -1.69 -10.27 18.01
CA ARG A 170 -1.64 -10.54 16.57
C ARG A 170 -2.85 -11.36 16.17
N TRP A 171 -3.72 -10.78 15.35
CA TRP A 171 -4.87 -11.48 14.77
C TRP A 171 -4.57 -11.84 13.31
N LEU A 172 -4.82 -13.10 12.94
CA LEU A 172 -4.69 -13.59 11.57
C LEU A 172 -6.08 -13.99 11.09
N HIS A 173 -6.49 -13.44 9.94
CA HIS A 173 -7.72 -13.80 9.25
C HIS A 173 -7.41 -14.37 7.86
N HIS A 174 -8.10 -15.43 7.49
CA HIS A 174 -8.00 -16.08 6.18
C HIS A 174 -9.40 -16.26 5.61
N GLY A 175 -9.58 -15.93 4.33
CA GLY A 175 -10.87 -16.12 3.66
C GLY A 175 -10.83 -15.73 2.19
N SER A 176 -11.96 -15.26 1.69
CA SER A 176 -12.17 -14.97 0.27
C SER A 176 -11.89 -13.49 -0.05
N SER A 177 -12.28 -13.06 -1.25
CA SER A 177 -12.28 -11.66 -1.68
C SER A 177 -12.95 -10.72 -0.67
N ILE A 178 -14.02 -11.17 0.01
CA ILE A 178 -14.70 -10.38 1.06
C ILE A 178 -13.74 -10.07 2.22
N SER A 179 -12.94 -11.06 2.64
CA SER A 179 -11.91 -10.87 3.67
C SER A 179 -10.79 -9.93 3.22
N HIS A 180 -10.65 -9.71 1.91
CA HIS A 180 -9.66 -8.82 1.32
C HIS A 180 -10.19 -7.41 1.05
N GLY A 181 -11.45 -7.13 1.38
CA GLY A 181 -12.05 -5.81 1.19
C GLY A 181 -12.70 -5.62 -0.18
N PHE A 182 -13.03 -6.70 -0.89
CA PHE A 182 -13.73 -6.58 -2.17
C PHE A 182 -15.03 -5.77 -2.04
N ALA A 183 -15.19 -4.78 -2.90
CA ALA A 183 -16.29 -3.82 -2.94
C ALA A 183 -16.40 -2.86 -1.74
N VAL A 184 -15.39 -2.81 -0.86
CA VAL A 184 -15.29 -1.76 0.15
C VAL A 184 -14.71 -0.51 -0.51
N SER A 185 -15.23 0.67 -0.19
CA SER A 185 -14.83 1.91 -0.87
C SER A 185 -13.45 2.42 -0.45
N HIS A 186 -12.94 2.00 0.71
CA HIS A 186 -11.64 2.42 1.22
C HIS A 186 -11.07 1.46 2.30
N PRO A 187 -9.74 1.43 2.52
CA PRO A 187 -9.06 0.45 3.38
C PRO A 187 -9.56 0.28 4.82
N THR A 188 -9.98 1.36 5.50
CA THR A 188 -10.46 1.32 6.90
C THR A 188 -11.98 1.39 7.00
N GLY A 189 -12.69 1.25 5.88
CA GLY A 189 -14.14 1.25 5.82
C GLY A 189 -14.74 -0.06 6.34
N THR A 190 -15.95 0.03 6.88
CA THR A 190 -16.74 -1.10 7.36
C THR A 190 -18.08 -1.17 6.66
#